data_AF-A0A502G756-F1
#
_entry.id   AF-A0A502G756-F1
#
_cell.length_a   1.000
_cell.length_b   1.000
_cell.length_c   1.000
_cell.angle_alpha   90.00
_cell.angle_beta   90.00
_cell.angle_gamma   90.00
#
_symmetry.space_group_name_H-M   'P 1'
#
loop_
_entity.id
_entity.type
_entity.pdbx_description
1 polymer ?
#
loop_
_entity_poly.entity_id
_entity_poly.type
_entity_poly.pdbx_seq_one_letter_code
_entity_poly.pdbx_strand_id
1 'polypeptide(L)'
;MILAVAGLIQAAPVASAREPGGTVIEIAPRPPPRAPVDRSGKARQTQARVLDDPALASVPALGVSGVLPQGTTARVQNVENGRSTFVQILGGGPASAGRLLDITPPVARALGVTGGSAQILVAPLAVPQPDGTIRLGEGTRLAGTQAAPPVSARPED
;
A
#
# COMPACT_ATOMS: atom_id res chain seq x y z
N MET A 1 27.82 -40.59 -74.34
CA MET A 1 28.16 -42.02 -74.30
C MET A 1 29.21 -42.19 -73.20
N ILE A 2 28.96 -43.10 -72.24
CA ILE A 2 29.87 -43.62 -71.22
C ILE A 2 30.25 -42.61 -70.11
N LEU A 3 29.50 -42.58 -68.99
CA LEU A 3 29.63 -43.38 -67.74
C LEU A 3 30.87 -43.01 -66.90
N ALA A 4 30.64 -42.19 -65.87
CA ALA A 4 31.57 -41.98 -64.76
C ALA A 4 31.24 -42.97 -63.63
N VAL A 5 32.29 -43.59 -63.10
CA VAL A 5 32.26 -44.66 -62.10
C VAL A 5 32.76 -44.12 -60.76
N ALA A 6 32.25 -44.75 -59.69
CA ALA A 6 32.80 -44.86 -58.33
C ALA A 6 32.56 -43.71 -57.34
N GLY A 7 32.07 -44.11 -56.15
CA GLY A 7 32.09 -43.28 -54.95
C GLY A 7 31.09 -43.69 -53.87
N LEU A 8 31.24 -44.88 -53.30
CA LEU A 8 30.49 -45.39 -52.15
C LEU A 8 30.88 -44.65 -50.86
N ILE A 9 29.95 -43.97 -50.16
CA ILE A 9 30.01 -43.80 -48.69
C ILE A 9 28.59 -43.85 -48.11
N GLN A 10 28.43 -44.77 -47.16
CA GLN A 10 27.25 -45.00 -46.33
C GLN A 10 27.14 -43.90 -45.26
N ALA A 11 25.93 -43.34 -45.04
CA ALA A 11 25.65 -42.46 -43.90
C ALA A 11 24.39 -42.94 -43.17
N ALA A 12 24.56 -43.18 -41.87
CA ALA A 12 23.59 -43.71 -40.91
C ALA A 12 22.37 -42.78 -40.68
N PRO A 13 21.25 -43.29 -40.12
CA PRO A 13 20.10 -42.47 -39.79
C PRO A 13 20.37 -41.63 -38.53
N VAL A 14 20.39 -40.30 -38.66
CA VAL A 14 20.31 -39.39 -37.52
C VAL A 14 18.83 -39.23 -37.16
N ALA A 15 18.46 -39.83 -36.03
CA ALA A 15 17.19 -39.61 -35.36
C ALA A 15 17.02 -38.11 -35.05
N SER A 16 16.04 -37.47 -35.69
CA SER A 16 15.63 -36.10 -35.37
C SER A 16 14.78 -36.13 -34.11
N ALA A 17 15.38 -35.70 -32.99
CA ALA A 17 14.70 -35.53 -31.72
C ALA A 17 13.68 -34.40 -31.83
N ARG A 18 12.41 -34.73 -31.58
CA ARG A 18 11.27 -33.82 -31.54
C ARG A 18 11.38 -32.92 -30.30
N GLU A 19 11.62 -31.63 -30.50
CA GLU A 19 11.57 -30.64 -29.42
C GLU A 19 10.16 -30.56 -28.82
N PRO A 20 9.99 -30.67 -27.49
CA PRO A 20 8.72 -30.41 -26.85
C PRO A 20 8.48 -28.90 -26.80
N GLY A 21 7.43 -28.45 -27.48
CA GLY A 21 6.94 -27.08 -27.39
C GLY A 21 6.53 -26.74 -25.96
N GLY A 22 7.40 -26.02 -25.27
CA GLY A 22 7.07 -25.37 -24.01
C GLY A 22 6.22 -24.13 -24.29
N THR A 23 4.95 -24.14 -23.87
CA THR A 23 4.15 -22.92 -23.78
C THR A 23 4.81 -22.00 -22.77
N VAL A 24 5.42 -20.91 -23.25
CA VAL A 24 5.89 -19.82 -22.39
C VAL A 24 4.65 -19.15 -21.81
N ILE A 25 4.32 -19.44 -20.55
CA ILE A 25 3.37 -18.62 -19.80
C ILE A 25 4.10 -17.31 -19.50
N GLU A 26 3.81 -16.27 -20.29
CA GLU A 26 4.26 -14.92 -19.99
C GLU A 26 3.61 -14.49 -18.66
N ILE A 27 4.38 -14.59 -17.58
CA ILE A 27 3.97 -14.10 -16.27
C ILE A 27 3.92 -12.59 -16.39
N ALA A 28 2.71 -12.03 -16.44
CA ALA A 28 2.49 -10.59 -16.39
C ALA A 28 3.41 -9.96 -15.34
N PRO A 29 4.01 -8.78 -15.61
CA PRO A 29 4.99 -8.18 -14.71
C PRO A 29 4.40 -8.11 -13.30
N ARG A 30 5.10 -8.74 -12.33
CA ARG A 30 4.70 -8.72 -10.92
C ARG A 30 4.41 -7.27 -10.56
N PRO A 31 3.21 -6.93 -10.03
CA PRO A 31 2.97 -5.59 -9.53
C PRO A 31 4.08 -5.24 -8.54
N PRO A 32 4.55 -3.98 -8.51
CA PRO A 32 5.66 -3.59 -7.64
C PRO A 32 5.35 -4.01 -6.21
N PRO A 33 6.35 -4.49 -5.44
CA PRO A 33 6.15 -4.88 -4.05
C PRO A 33 5.45 -3.72 -3.33
N ARG A 34 4.36 -4.02 -2.62
CA ARG A 34 3.63 -3.00 -1.86
C ARG A 34 4.62 -2.30 -0.93
N ALA A 35 4.59 -0.98 -0.91
CA ALA A 35 5.43 -0.21 0.01
C ALA A 35 5.24 -0.75 1.44
N PRO A 36 6.32 -0.88 2.23
CA PRO A 36 6.21 -1.36 3.60
C PRO A 36 5.22 -0.52 4.40
N VAL A 37 4.35 -1.18 5.15
CA VAL A 37 3.40 -0.49 6.05
C VAL A 37 4.20 0.27 7.13
N ASP A 38 3.99 1.58 7.23
CA ASP A 38 4.66 2.44 8.20
C ASP A 38 4.01 2.35 9.58
N ARG A 39 4.67 1.65 10.50
CA ARG A 39 4.26 1.48 11.89
C ARG A 39 5.03 2.37 12.88
N SER A 40 5.83 3.31 12.38
CA SER A 40 6.72 4.12 13.21
C SER A 40 5.97 5.12 14.10
N GLY A 41 4.79 5.56 13.67
CA GLY A 41 4.03 6.62 14.34
C GLY A 41 4.57 8.03 14.08
N LYS A 42 5.52 8.19 13.16
CA LYS A 42 6.06 9.48 12.76
C LYS A 42 5.04 10.32 12.00
N ALA A 43 5.02 11.60 12.29
CA ALA A 43 4.24 12.56 11.52
C ALA A 43 4.86 12.74 10.13
N ARG A 44 4.00 12.92 9.12
CA ARG A 44 4.42 13.11 7.73
C ARG A 44 3.56 14.16 7.07
N GLN A 45 4.20 15.07 6.36
CA GLN A 45 3.49 15.95 5.42
C GLN A 45 3.29 15.20 4.10
N THR A 46 2.12 15.34 3.51
CA THR A 46 1.69 14.64 2.30
C THR A 46 0.53 15.38 1.65
N GLN A 47 0.27 15.11 0.38
CA GLN A 47 -0.99 15.51 -0.23
C GLN A 47 -2.10 14.52 0.16
N ALA A 48 -3.25 15.05 0.57
CA ALA A 48 -4.49 14.30 0.67
C ALA A 48 -5.36 14.51 -0.55
N ARG A 49 -6.07 13.47 -0.99
CA ARG A 49 -7.13 13.59 -2.01
C ARG A 49 -8.48 13.25 -1.39
N VAL A 50 -9.51 13.97 -1.82
CA VAL A 50 -10.89 13.63 -1.46
C VAL A 50 -11.32 12.38 -2.23
N LEU A 51 -11.84 11.40 -1.51
CA LEU A 51 -12.37 10.16 -2.07
C LEU A 51 -13.59 10.42 -2.94
N ASP A 52 -13.61 9.76 -4.09
CA ASP A 52 -14.74 9.69 -5.00
C ASP A 52 -15.35 8.28 -4.96
N ASP A 53 -15.62 7.81 -3.74
CA ASP A 53 -16.23 6.49 -3.48
C ASP A 53 -17.61 6.69 -2.85
N PRO A 54 -18.71 6.33 -3.55
CA PRO A 54 -20.06 6.50 -3.03
C PRO A 54 -20.33 5.67 -1.76
N ALA A 55 -19.65 4.55 -1.57
CA ALA A 55 -19.80 3.73 -0.36
C ALA A 55 -19.22 4.43 0.88
N LEU A 56 -18.23 5.31 0.69
CA LEU A 56 -17.55 6.02 1.77
C LEU A 56 -17.89 7.50 1.85
N ALA A 57 -18.66 8.04 0.90
CA ALA A 57 -18.92 9.47 0.74
C ALA A 57 -19.52 10.15 1.99
N SER A 58 -20.32 9.42 2.77
CA SER A 58 -20.97 9.94 3.98
C SER A 58 -20.27 9.55 5.27
N VAL A 59 -19.22 8.73 5.22
CA VAL A 59 -18.57 8.22 6.44
C VAL A 59 -17.77 9.35 7.11
N PRO A 60 -18.10 9.71 8.35
CA PRO A 60 -17.39 10.76 9.07
C PRO A 60 -16.00 10.28 9.50
N ALA A 61 -15.05 11.22 9.60
CA ALA A 61 -13.73 10.98 10.21
C ALA A 61 -12.97 9.76 9.64
N LEU A 62 -13.09 9.50 8.34
CA LEU A 62 -12.46 8.36 7.69
C LEU A 62 -11.39 8.77 6.68
N GLY A 63 -10.28 8.04 6.69
CA GLY A 63 -9.27 8.10 5.65
C GLY A 63 -8.84 6.71 5.18
N VAL A 64 -8.31 6.63 3.96
CA VAL A 64 -7.88 5.39 3.33
C VAL A 64 -6.41 5.51 2.96
N SER A 65 -5.60 4.54 3.42
CA SER A 65 -4.15 4.54 3.22
C SER A 65 -3.67 3.16 2.76
N GLY A 66 -2.68 3.15 1.88
CA GLY A 66 -1.91 1.95 1.55
C GLY A 66 -0.62 1.83 2.36
N VAL A 67 -0.24 2.88 3.10
CA VAL A 67 1.02 2.98 3.85
C VAL A 67 0.79 2.85 5.35
N LEU A 68 -0.25 3.48 5.90
CA LEU A 68 -0.57 3.37 7.32
C LEU A 68 -1.34 2.06 7.61
N PRO A 69 -1.12 1.43 8.77
CA PRO A 69 -1.91 0.27 9.18
C PRO A 69 -3.39 0.61 9.27
N GLN A 70 -4.23 -0.31 8.82
CA GLN A 70 -5.66 -0.28 9.15
C GLN A 70 -5.82 -0.23 10.68
N GLY A 71 -6.79 0.56 11.15
CA GLY A 71 -6.99 0.77 12.58
C GLY A 71 -6.14 1.89 13.17
N THR A 72 -5.27 2.53 12.38
CA THR A 72 -4.56 3.75 12.83
C THR A 72 -5.54 4.88 13.07
N THR A 73 -5.44 5.55 14.21
CA THR A 73 -6.10 6.84 14.45
C THR A 73 -5.06 7.95 14.31
N ALA A 74 -5.35 8.99 13.54
CA ALA A 74 -4.43 10.09 13.30
C ALA A 74 -5.10 11.45 13.48
N ARG A 75 -4.32 12.43 13.95
CA ARG A 75 -4.65 13.84 13.81
C ARG A 75 -4.18 14.29 12.43
N VAL A 76 -5.08 14.89 11.68
CA VAL A 76 -4.79 15.47 10.38
C VAL A 76 -4.95 16.98 10.47
N GLN A 77 -3.99 17.71 9.94
CA GLN A 77 -4.05 19.17 9.84
C GLN A 77 -3.88 19.59 8.39
N ASN A 78 -4.74 20.48 7.91
CA ASN A 78 -4.52 21.19 6.67
C ASN A 78 -3.42 22.25 6.91
N VAL A 79 -2.32 22.16 6.16
CA VAL A 79 -1.14 23.02 6.35
C VAL A 79 -1.42 24.46 5.92
N GLU A 80 -2.35 24.67 4.98
CA GLU A 80 -2.63 25.98 4.40
C GLU A 80 -3.49 26.85 5.32
N ASN A 81 -4.45 26.25 6.04
CA ASN A 81 -5.39 26.99 6.90
C ASN A 81 -5.29 26.62 8.39
N GLY A 82 -4.44 25.66 8.74
CA GLY A 82 -4.21 25.22 10.12
C GLY A 82 -5.34 24.37 10.74
N ARG A 83 -6.47 24.17 10.06
CA ARG A 83 -7.61 23.40 10.57
C ARG A 83 -7.21 21.95 10.77
N SER A 84 -7.63 21.37 11.89
CA SER A 84 -7.32 19.99 12.25
C SER A 84 -8.59 19.19 12.47
N THR A 85 -8.53 17.89 12.20
CA THR A 85 -9.53 16.90 12.60
C THR A 85 -8.87 15.57 12.92
N PHE A 86 -9.62 14.64 13.48
CA PHE A 86 -9.17 13.26 13.68
C PHE A 86 -9.77 12.36 12.61
N VAL A 87 -8.98 11.35 12.21
CA VAL A 87 -9.42 10.36 11.25
C VAL A 87 -9.03 8.95 11.70
N GLN A 88 -9.90 8.01 11.40
CA GLN A 88 -9.64 6.58 11.46
C GLN A 88 -9.20 6.10 10.08
N ILE A 89 -8.13 5.30 10.04
CA ILE A 89 -7.55 4.81 8.80
C ILE A 89 -8.07 3.41 8.48
N LEU A 90 -8.60 3.25 7.27
CA LEU A 90 -8.82 1.98 6.62
C LEU A 90 -7.65 1.64 5.67
N GLY A 91 -7.42 0.34 5.52
CA GLY A 91 -6.48 -0.17 4.52
C GLY A 91 -7.05 -0.11 3.11
N GLY A 92 -6.21 -0.40 2.12
CA GLY A 92 -6.63 -0.51 0.71
C GLY A 92 -6.47 0.77 -0.12
N GLY A 93 -5.85 1.81 0.44
CA GLY A 93 -5.63 3.09 -0.23
C GLY A 93 -4.33 3.18 -1.05
N PRO A 94 -3.99 4.39 -1.52
CA PRO A 94 -2.77 4.61 -2.30
C PRO A 94 -1.51 4.27 -1.47
N ALA A 95 -0.58 3.58 -2.11
CA ALA A 95 0.74 3.24 -1.55
C ALA A 95 1.91 3.88 -2.33
N SER A 96 1.60 4.75 -3.29
CA SER A 96 2.59 5.43 -4.13
C SER A 96 3.29 6.54 -3.38
N ALA A 97 4.57 6.77 -3.71
CA ALA A 97 5.36 7.86 -3.14
C ALA A 97 4.64 9.21 -3.33
N GLY A 98 4.44 9.95 -2.23
CA GLY A 98 3.81 11.28 -2.23
C GLY A 98 2.30 11.31 -1.97
N ARG A 99 1.60 10.17 -1.98
CA ARG A 99 0.15 10.09 -1.70
C ARG A 99 -0.13 9.06 -0.61
N LEU A 100 -0.08 9.52 0.63
CA LEU A 100 -0.24 8.67 1.81
C LEU A 100 -1.70 8.47 2.23
N LEU A 101 -2.58 9.45 1.99
CA LEU A 101 -3.93 9.46 2.55
C LEU A 101 -4.96 9.98 1.55
N ASP A 102 -6.03 9.23 1.36
CA ASP A 102 -7.28 9.77 0.83
C ASP A 102 -8.27 10.00 1.97
N ILE A 103 -9.11 11.04 1.87
CA ILE A 103 -10.03 11.48 2.93
C ILE A 103 -11.47 11.54 2.41
N THR A 104 -12.45 11.24 3.26
CA THR A 104 -13.87 11.35 2.85
C THR A 104 -14.32 12.82 2.73
N PRO A 105 -15.39 13.11 1.96
CA PRO A 105 -15.92 14.47 1.84
C PRO A 105 -16.25 15.17 3.17
N PRO A 106 -16.78 14.50 4.21
CA PRO A 106 -16.94 15.10 5.54
C PRO A 106 -15.61 15.56 6.17
N VAL A 107 -14.55 14.77 6.03
CA VAL A 107 -13.20 15.12 6.53
C VAL A 107 -12.65 16.32 5.75
N ALA A 108 -12.82 16.33 4.43
CA ALA A 108 -12.42 17.45 3.59
C ALA A 108 -13.10 18.77 4.01
N ARG A 109 -14.41 18.73 4.29
CA ARG A 109 -15.16 19.89 4.83
C ARG A 109 -14.66 20.33 6.20
N ALA A 110 -14.37 19.39 7.10
CA ALA A 110 -13.82 19.69 8.43
C ALA A 110 -12.43 20.35 8.35
N LEU A 111 -11.62 19.94 7.37
CA LEU A 111 -10.29 20.50 7.08
C LEU A 111 -10.33 21.76 6.19
N GLY A 112 -11.51 22.16 5.68
CA GLY A 112 -11.66 23.31 4.79
C GLY A 112 -10.97 23.14 3.44
N VAL A 113 -11.00 21.94 2.87
CA VAL A 113 -10.42 21.63 1.56
C VAL A 113 -11.40 22.07 0.45
N THR A 114 -10.93 22.86 -0.51
CA THR A 114 -11.77 23.46 -1.57
C THR A 114 -11.44 22.99 -3.00
N GLY A 115 -10.43 22.14 -3.20
CA GLY A 115 -9.95 21.72 -4.54
C GLY A 115 -9.81 20.22 -4.76
N GLY A 116 -10.56 19.39 -4.01
CA GLY A 116 -10.48 17.93 -4.10
C GLY A 116 -9.15 17.32 -3.61
N SER A 117 -8.17 18.16 -3.23
CA SER A 117 -6.94 17.78 -2.57
C SER A 117 -6.42 18.93 -1.72
N ALA A 118 -5.54 18.63 -0.75
CA ALA A 118 -4.86 19.63 0.08
C ALA A 118 -3.53 19.09 0.60
N GLN A 119 -2.59 19.99 0.91
CA GLN A 119 -1.40 19.62 1.66
C GLN A 119 -1.76 19.46 3.14
N ILE A 120 -1.42 18.30 3.71
CA ILE A 120 -1.77 17.96 5.08
C ILE A 120 -0.56 17.45 5.86
N LEU A 121 -0.59 17.68 7.17
CA LEU A 121 0.25 17.00 8.14
C LEU A 121 -0.57 15.87 8.77
N VAL A 122 -0.13 14.63 8.58
CA VAL A 122 -0.69 13.45 9.25
C VAL A 122 0.18 13.12 10.44
N ALA A 123 -0.37 13.21 11.64
CA ALA A 123 0.30 12.88 12.88
C ALA A 123 -0.45 11.70 13.55
N PRO A 124 0.07 10.46 13.44
CA PRO A 124 -0.55 9.30 14.08
C PRO A 124 -0.68 9.48 15.60
N LEU A 125 -1.81 9.02 16.15
CA LEU A 125 -2.08 8.99 17.58
C LEU A 125 -1.91 7.58 18.13
N ALA A 126 -2.56 6.61 17.48
CA ALA A 126 -2.53 5.20 17.83
C ALA A 126 -2.24 4.39 16.58
N VAL A 127 -1.18 3.59 16.62
CA VAL A 127 -0.70 2.79 15.49
C VAL A 127 -0.67 1.31 15.89
N PRO A 128 -1.58 0.49 15.34
CA PRO A 128 -1.59 -0.95 15.57
C PRO A 128 -0.30 -1.62 15.13
N GLN A 129 0.22 -2.50 15.98
CA GLN A 129 1.42 -3.28 15.74
C GLN A 129 1.08 -4.76 15.41
N PRO A 130 2.00 -5.51 14.79
CA PRO A 130 1.76 -6.91 14.41
C PRO A 130 1.53 -7.83 15.60
N ASP A 131 2.06 -7.50 16.77
CA ASP A 131 1.89 -8.22 18.04
C ASP A 131 0.58 -7.86 18.78
N GLY A 132 -0.26 -7.04 18.14
CA GLY A 132 -1.54 -6.57 18.68
C GLY A 132 -1.41 -5.50 19.78
N THR A 133 -0.21 -4.99 20.00
CA THR A 133 0.02 -3.80 20.81
C THR A 133 -0.40 -2.53 20.05
N ILE A 134 -0.60 -1.44 20.79
CA ILE A 134 -0.84 -0.11 20.21
C ILE A 134 0.35 0.77 20.56
N ARG A 135 1.02 1.29 19.53
CA ARG A 135 2.06 2.31 19.68
C ARG A 135 1.45 3.70 19.64
N LEU A 136 1.86 4.57 20.56
CA LEU A 136 1.52 5.98 20.53
C LEU A 136 2.40 6.72 19.53
N GLY A 137 1.75 7.42 18.59
CA GLY A 137 2.43 8.22 17.57
C GLY A 137 2.70 9.66 18.00
N GLU A 138 3.40 10.41 17.15
CA GLU A 138 3.82 11.79 17.43
C GLU A 138 2.66 12.77 17.65
N GLY A 139 1.47 12.48 17.13
CA GLY A 139 0.29 13.32 17.35
C GLY A 139 -0.15 13.38 18.82
N THR A 140 0.27 12.41 19.65
CA THR A 140 -0.02 12.38 21.09
C THR A 140 0.92 13.24 21.94
N ARG A 141 2.08 13.63 21.38
CA ARG A 141 3.26 14.14 22.12
C ARG A 141 3.85 13.17 23.14
N LEU A 142 3.43 11.91 23.15
CA LEU A 142 3.98 10.80 23.96
C LEU A 142 4.68 9.76 23.07
N ALA A 143 5.26 10.24 21.95
CA ALA A 143 5.75 9.41 20.86
C ALA A 143 6.68 8.28 21.32
N GLY A 144 6.46 7.08 20.79
CA GLY A 144 7.31 5.91 21.07
C GLY A 144 6.87 5.09 22.28
N THR A 145 5.94 5.59 23.09
CA THR A 145 5.35 4.85 24.21
C THR A 145 4.33 3.82 23.72
N GLN A 146 4.22 2.69 24.40
CA GLN A 146 3.21 1.67 24.15
C GLN A 146 2.00 1.92 25.04
N ALA A 147 0.80 1.97 24.45
CA ALA A 147 -0.44 2.23 25.18
C ALA A 147 -1.14 0.94 25.66
N ALA A 148 -0.97 -0.18 24.94
CA ALA A 148 -1.66 -1.42 25.24
C ALA A 148 -0.67 -2.60 25.27
N PRO A 149 -0.81 -3.52 26.26
CA PRO A 149 0.00 -4.73 26.31
C PRO A 149 -0.27 -5.65 25.11
N PRO A 150 0.68 -6.54 24.77
CA PRO A 150 0.52 -7.48 23.66
C PRO A 150 -0.70 -8.38 23.89
N VAL A 151 -1.28 -8.88 22.80
CA VAL A 151 -2.47 -9.75 22.89
C VAL A 151 -2.20 -10.95 23.78
N SER A 152 -1.00 -11.52 23.70
CA SER A 152 -0.56 -12.64 24.54
C SER A 152 -0.53 -12.35 26.06
N ALA A 153 -0.61 -11.08 26.46
CA ALA A 153 -0.59 -10.66 27.86
C ALA A 153 -1.94 -10.11 28.35
N ARG A 154 -3.00 -10.18 27.53
CA ARG A 154 -4.35 -9.83 28.00
C ARG A 154 -4.99 -11.03 28.69
N PRO A 155 -5.68 -10.83 29.83
CA PRO A 155 -6.52 -11.88 30.39
C PRO A 155 -7.58 -12.29 29.37
N GLU A 156 -7.80 -13.59 29.25
CA GLU A 156 -8.84 -14.18 28.39
C GLU A 156 -10.16 -14.09 29.18
N ASP A 157 -11.14 -13.33 28.67
CA ASP A 157 -12.47 -13.19 29.29
C ASP A 157 -13.33 -14.46 29.09
#